data_AF-A0A4Y1ZRS8-F1
#
_entry.id   AF-A0A4Y1ZRS8-F1
#
_cell.length_a   1.000
_cell.length_b   1.000
_cell.length_c   1.000
_cell.angle_alpha   90.00
_cell.angle_beta   90.00
_cell.angle_gamma   90.00
#
_symmetry.space_group_name_H-M   'P 1'
#
loop_
_entity.id
_entity.type
_entity.pdbx_description
1 polymer ?
#
loop_
_entity_poly.entity_id
_entity_poly.type
_entity_poly.pdbx_seq_one_letter_code
_entity_poly.pdbx_strand_id
1 'polypeptide(L)'
;MLLYELLSDVIENDSNSDRVIEARGLLYQFPPDFIKTLFALRHIFEFTKNTSDLLQSPELDYSDALELLEVLQERLNECRTDTAMQNLWSQAANVCHDLGMHDLEESCDMQTETERRPQRAKQFPSYLKNFIVDYPVQKEKFQNRGDFRRYIIYIFP
;
A
#
# COMPACT_ATOMS: atom_id res chain seq x y z
N MET A 1 10.67 3.77 7.54
CA MET A 1 10.10 4.87 6.74
C MET A 1 9.84 4.34 5.34
N LEU A 2 8.57 4.33 4.93
CA LEU A 2 8.15 3.91 3.59
C LEU A 2 8.34 5.05 2.59
N LEU A 3 8.43 4.70 1.31
CA LEU A 3 8.67 5.67 0.24
C LEU A 3 7.59 6.77 0.19
N TYR A 4 6.32 6.42 0.37
CA TYR A 4 5.24 7.40 0.36
C TYR A 4 5.26 8.33 1.59
N GLU A 5 5.77 7.85 2.73
CA GLU A 5 5.93 8.67 3.95
C GLU A 5 7.01 9.72 3.74
N LEU A 6 8.14 9.32 3.13
CA LEU A 6 9.21 10.24 2.75
C LEU A 6 8.72 11.28 1.74
N LEU A 7 7.93 10.87 0.75
CA LEU A 7 7.36 11.80 -0.22
C LEU A 7 6.38 12.77 0.43
N SER A 8 5.54 12.32 1.37
CA SER A 8 4.65 13.21 2.15
C SER A 8 5.45 14.22 2.98
N ASP A 9 6.49 13.75 3.67
CA ASP A 9 7.38 14.61 4.48
C ASP A 9 8.04 15.70 3.62
N VAL A 10 8.54 15.35 2.44
CA VAL A 10 9.08 16.35 1.49
C VAL A 10 8.01 17.32 1.03
N ILE A 11 6.77 16.87 0.77
CA ILE A 11 5.67 17.74 0.34
C ILE A 11 5.26 18.74 1.42
N GLU A 12 5.27 18.33 2.68
CA GLU A 12 4.82 19.14 3.82
C GLU A 12 5.91 20.06 4.36
N ASN A 13 7.17 19.59 4.38
CA ASN A 13 8.24 20.24 5.15
C ASN A 13 9.38 20.84 4.30
N ASP A 14 9.44 20.58 2.98
CA ASP A 14 10.50 21.14 2.14
C ASP A 14 10.18 22.58 1.68
N SER A 15 11.19 23.45 1.73
CA SER A 15 11.07 24.84 1.29
C SER A 15 11.27 25.03 -0.22
N ASN A 16 11.86 24.03 -0.90
CA ASN A 16 12.10 24.06 -2.32
C ASN A 16 10.85 23.61 -3.10
N SER A 17 10.21 24.56 -3.79
CA SER A 17 8.99 24.30 -4.57
C SER A 17 9.17 23.24 -5.66
N ASP A 18 10.34 23.17 -6.31
CA ASP A 18 10.58 22.20 -7.38
C ASP A 18 10.61 20.77 -6.83
N ARG A 19 11.24 20.59 -5.66
CA ARG A 19 11.28 19.29 -4.96
C ARG A 19 9.90 18.87 -4.48
N VAL A 20 9.10 19.81 -3.97
CA VAL A 20 7.70 19.54 -3.57
C VAL A 20 6.85 19.11 -4.77
N ILE A 21 6.98 19.80 -5.91
CA ILE A 21 6.25 19.47 -7.14
C ILE A 21 6.67 18.08 -7.65
N GLU A 22 7.97 17.77 -7.65
CA GLU A 22 8.48 16.47 -8.05
C GLU A 22 8.00 15.36 -7.11
N ALA A 23 8.10 15.55 -5.79
CA ALA A 23 7.66 14.58 -4.79
C ALA A 23 6.17 14.28 -4.92
N ARG A 24 5.34 15.32 -5.11
CA ARG A 24 3.90 15.15 -5.39
C ARG A 24 3.65 14.43 -6.71
N GLY A 25 4.43 14.75 -7.76
CA GLY A 25 4.37 14.07 -9.05
C GLY A 25 4.76 12.58 -8.99
N LEU A 26 5.71 12.21 -8.12
CA LEU A 26 6.08 10.82 -7.85
C LEU A 26 5.01 10.11 -7.02
N LEU A 27 4.46 10.78 -6.01
CA LEU A 27 3.43 10.22 -5.14
C LEU A 27 2.19 9.79 -5.95
N TYR A 28 1.72 10.64 -6.87
CA TYR A 28 0.59 10.33 -7.76
C TYR A 28 0.86 9.26 -8.81
N GLN A 29 2.11 8.79 -8.98
CA GLN A 29 2.40 7.65 -9.86
C GLN A 29 2.07 6.32 -9.19
N PHE A 30 2.00 6.28 -7.86
CA PHE A 30 1.60 5.07 -7.15
C PHE A 30 0.08 4.90 -7.20
N PRO A 31 -0.43 3.71 -7.57
CA PRO A 31 -1.85 3.44 -7.42
C PRO A 31 -2.20 3.33 -5.91
N PRO A 32 -3.40 3.78 -5.47
CA PRO A 32 -3.83 3.68 -4.07
C PRO A 32 -3.71 2.24 -3.52
N ASP A 33 -4.09 1.25 -4.33
CA ASP A 33 -3.95 -0.18 -4.03
C ASP A 33 -2.53 -0.62 -3.66
N PHE A 34 -1.52 -0.04 -4.31
CA PHE A 34 -0.12 -0.31 -3.99
C PHE A 34 0.27 0.28 -2.64
N ILE A 35 -0.19 1.50 -2.32
CA ILE A 35 0.04 2.12 -1.02
C ILE A 35 -0.65 1.31 0.09
N LYS A 36 -1.90 0.89 -0.12
CA LYS A 36 -2.65 0.06 0.82
C LYS A 36 -1.96 -1.29 1.08
N THR A 37 -1.43 -1.91 0.03
CA THR A 37 -0.65 -3.14 0.12
C THR A 37 0.64 -2.92 0.89
N LEU A 38 1.41 -1.88 0.58
CA LEU A 38 2.64 -1.55 1.31
C LEU A 38 2.39 -1.29 2.79
N PHE A 39 1.31 -0.58 3.12
CA PHE A 39 0.90 -0.34 4.50
C PHE A 39 0.64 -1.67 5.23
N ALA A 40 -0.15 -2.56 4.63
CA ALA A 40 -0.44 -3.87 5.22
C ALA A 40 0.81 -4.75 5.37
N LEU A 41 1.68 -4.78 4.36
CA LEU A 41 2.94 -5.51 4.42
C LEU A 41 3.84 -4.98 5.54
N ARG A 42 3.94 -3.65 5.68
CA ARG A 42 4.71 -3.04 6.78
C ARG A 42 4.16 -3.48 8.13
N HIS A 43 2.85 -3.45 8.32
CA HIS A 43 2.24 -3.86 9.58
C HIS A 43 2.61 -5.30 9.95
N ILE A 44 2.54 -6.23 8.99
CA ILE A 44 2.90 -7.64 9.19
C ILE A 44 4.41 -7.80 9.43
N PHE A 45 5.22 -7.11 8.64
CA PHE A 45 6.68 -7.17 8.74
C PHE A 45 7.23 -6.58 10.02
N GLU A 46 6.56 -5.61 10.62
CA GLU A 46 7.01 -4.99 11.86
C GLU A 46 7.03 -5.99 13.01
N PHE A 47 5.93 -6.71 13.25
CA PHE A 47 5.90 -7.68 14.34
C PHE A 47 6.66 -8.97 14.02
N THR A 48 6.64 -9.44 12.76
CA THR A 48 7.44 -10.63 12.37
C THR A 48 8.94 -10.36 12.47
N LYS A 49 9.40 -9.15 12.10
CA LYS A 49 10.79 -8.73 12.29
C LYS A 49 11.16 -8.68 13.76
N ASN A 50 10.32 -8.07 14.61
CA ASN A 50 10.59 -8.01 16.05
C ASN A 50 10.75 -9.40 16.66
N THR A 51 9.87 -10.35 16.32
CA THR A 51 10.02 -11.75 16.75
C THR A 51 11.28 -12.38 16.18
N SER A 52 11.61 -12.16 14.90
CA SER A 52 12.84 -12.67 14.31
C SER A 52 14.09 -12.13 15.01
N ASP A 53 14.13 -10.84 15.34
CA ASP A 53 15.27 -10.21 16.01
C ASP A 53 15.44 -10.79 17.43
N LEU A 54 14.34 -11.08 18.14
CA LEU A 54 14.36 -11.76 19.44
C LEU A 54 14.83 -13.21 19.35
N LEU A 55 14.32 -13.97 18.37
CA LEU A 55 14.70 -15.37 18.13
C LEU A 55 16.18 -15.54 17.77
N GLN A 56 16.81 -14.50 17.24
CA GLN A 56 18.24 -14.49 16.93
C GLN A 56 19.12 -14.08 18.13
N SER A 57 18.53 -13.74 19.28
CA SER A 57 19.28 -13.42 20.49
C SER A 57 20.01 -14.66 21.02
N PRO A 58 21.33 -14.58 21.29
CA PRO A 58 22.10 -15.72 21.82
C PRO A 58 21.74 -16.06 23.27
N GLU A 59 21.01 -15.20 23.96
CA GLU A 59 20.59 -15.36 25.36
C GLU A 59 19.18 -15.97 25.49
N LEU A 60 18.49 -16.17 24.37
CA LEU A 60 17.12 -16.69 24.37
C LEU A 60 17.11 -18.20 24.65
N ASP A 61 16.34 -18.62 25.64
CA ASP A 61 16.15 -20.03 25.91
C ASP A 61 15.05 -20.66 25.02
N TYR A 62 14.96 -21.98 25.02
CA TYR A 62 14.00 -22.70 24.18
C TYR A 62 12.55 -22.51 24.61
N SER A 63 12.29 -22.23 25.89
CA SER A 63 10.94 -22.01 26.40
C SER A 63 10.41 -20.66 25.92
N ASP A 64 11.22 -19.62 26.08
CA ASP A 64 10.92 -18.26 25.63
C ASP A 64 10.80 -18.21 24.09
N ALA A 65 11.64 -18.94 23.37
CA ALA A 65 11.54 -19.06 21.92
C ALA A 65 10.23 -19.71 21.46
N LEU A 66 9.74 -20.72 22.18
CA LEU A 66 8.46 -21.36 21.89
C LEU A 66 7.30 -20.38 22.12
N GLU A 67 7.31 -19.66 23.25
CA GLU A 67 6.29 -18.65 23.56
C GLU A 67 6.26 -17.54 22.49
N LEU A 68 7.43 -17.06 22.05
CA LEU A 68 7.52 -16.07 20.98
C LEU A 68 6.93 -16.55 19.65
N LEU A 69 7.10 -17.83 19.32
CA LEU A 69 6.51 -18.43 18.11
C LEU A 69 4.99 -18.59 18.24
N GLU A 70 4.48 -18.97 19.41
CA GLU A 70 3.04 -19.07 19.68
C GLU A 70 2.37 -17.69 19.59
N VAL A 71 2.95 -16.67 20.21
CA VAL A 71 2.47 -15.28 20.12
C VAL A 71 2.49 -14.78 18.68
N LEU A 72 3.55 -15.08 17.92
CA LEU A 72 3.62 -14.71 16.51
C LEU A 72 2.53 -15.40 15.69
N GLN A 73 2.28 -16.68 15.94
CA GLN A 73 1.23 -17.44 15.28
C GLN A 73 -0.15 -16.86 15.58
N GLU A 74 -0.42 -16.52 16.85
CA GLU A 74 -1.68 -15.88 17.26
C GLU A 74 -1.87 -14.55 16.53
N ARG A 75 -0.86 -13.68 16.52
CA ARG A 75 -0.91 -12.39 15.81
C ARG A 75 -1.16 -12.53 14.30
N LEU A 76 -0.52 -13.51 13.66
CA LEU A 76 -0.76 -13.80 12.23
C LEU A 76 -2.19 -14.29 11.99
N ASN A 77 -2.74 -15.11 12.90
CA ASN A 77 -4.11 -15.58 12.82
C ASN A 77 -5.12 -14.46 13.09
N GLU A 78 -4.86 -13.57 14.05
CA GLU A 78 -5.64 -12.37 14.30
C GLU A 78 -5.72 -11.50 13.04
N CYS A 79 -4.60 -11.29 12.33
CA CYS A 79 -4.56 -10.53 11.08
C CYS A 79 -5.46 -11.13 9.98
N ARG A 80 -5.73 -12.44 10.03
CA ARG A 80 -6.61 -13.15 9.07
C ARG A 80 -8.10 -13.01 9.38
N THR A 81 -8.44 -12.54 10.58
CA THR A 81 -9.83 -12.31 10.99
C THR A 81 -10.46 -11.18 10.18
N ASP A 82 -11.78 -11.26 10.00
CA ASP A 82 -12.50 -10.25 9.22
C ASP A 82 -12.41 -8.86 9.86
N THR A 83 -12.49 -8.78 11.18
CA THR A 83 -12.41 -7.53 11.95
C THR A 83 -11.02 -6.89 11.84
N ALA A 84 -9.94 -7.66 12.04
CA ALA A 84 -8.58 -7.12 11.90
C ALA A 84 -8.30 -6.67 10.47
N MET A 85 -8.72 -7.46 9.48
CA MET A 85 -8.56 -7.09 8.06
C MET A 85 -9.34 -5.82 7.71
N GLN A 86 -10.54 -5.62 8.27
CA GLN A 86 -11.28 -4.36 8.10
C GLN A 86 -10.53 -3.19 8.72
N ASN A 87 -10.07 -3.34 9.96
CA ASN A 87 -9.32 -2.28 10.63
C ASN A 87 -8.05 -1.91 9.86
N LEU A 88 -7.34 -2.90 9.31
CA LEU A 88 -6.14 -2.69 8.51
C LEU A 88 -6.45 -1.98 7.19
N TRP A 89 -7.53 -2.39 6.50
CA TRP A 89 -8.00 -1.75 5.29
C TRP A 89 -8.43 -0.29 5.55
N SER A 90 -9.21 -0.03 6.59
CA SER A 90 -9.66 1.31 6.95
C SER A 90 -8.47 2.24 7.28
N GLN A 91 -7.47 1.74 8.01
CA GLN A 91 -6.25 2.51 8.28
C GLN A 91 -5.47 2.81 7.00
N ALA A 92 -5.35 1.83 6.10
CA ALA A 92 -4.69 2.01 4.82
C ALA A 92 -5.42 3.00 3.91
N ALA A 93 -6.77 2.99 3.94
CA ALA A 93 -7.60 3.95 3.22
C ALA A 93 -7.45 5.37 3.77
N ASN A 94 -7.38 5.53 5.11
CA ASN A 94 -7.12 6.83 5.73
C ASN A 94 -5.75 7.39 5.30
N VAL A 95 -4.71 6.56 5.25
CA VAL A 95 -3.39 6.98 4.74
C VAL A 95 -3.48 7.46 3.29
N CYS A 96 -4.23 6.77 2.43
CA CYS A 96 -4.42 7.22 1.05
C CYS A 96 -5.18 8.55 0.99
N HIS A 97 -6.22 8.70 1.81
CA HIS A 97 -6.98 9.95 1.93
C HIS A 97 -6.09 11.12 2.34
N ASP A 98 -5.25 10.94 3.38
CA ASP A 98 -4.36 11.98 3.89
C ASP A 98 -3.28 12.38 2.87
N LEU A 99 -2.85 11.43 2.03
CA LEU A 99 -1.96 11.68 0.89
C LEU A 99 -2.66 12.37 -0.30
N GLY A 100 -3.94 12.70 -0.18
CA GLY A 100 -4.74 13.28 -1.26
C GLY A 100 -4.98 12.32 -2.43
N MET A 101 -4.88 11.01 -2.17
CA MET A 101 -5.11 9.95 -3.14
C MET A 101 -6.57 9.50 -2.98
N HIS A 102 -7.50 10.27 -3.54
CA HIS A 102 -8.91 9.91 -3.50
C HIS A 102 -9.12 8.55 -4.19
N ASP A 103 -9.67 7.60 -3.43
CA ASP A 103 -10.23 6.39 -4.01
C ASP A 103 -11.34 6.80 -4.99
N LEU A 104 -11.28 6.31 -6.22
CA LEU A 104 -12.36 6.45 -7.21
C LEU A 104 -13.65 5.69 -6.81
N GLU A 105 -13.73 5.16 -5.58
CA GLU A 105 -14.73 4.17 -5.14
C GLU A 105 -15.66 4.63 -4.01
N GLU A 106 -15.56 5.86 -3.49
CA GLU A 106 -16.68 6.48 -2.76
C GLU A 106 -17.72 7.04 -3.75
N SER A 107 -18.34 6.15 -4.52
CA SER A 107 -19.65 6.39 -5.13
C SER A 107 -20.38 5.06 -5.33
N CYS A 108 -20.60 4.35 -4.22
CA CYS A 108 -21.81 3.55 -4.10
C CYS A 108 -23.00 4.48 -3.85
N ASP A 109 -23.27 5.39 -4.77
CA ASP A 109 -24.57 6.02 -4.94
C ASP A 109 -24.68 6.60 -6.35
N MET A 110 -25.82 6.30 -6.94
CA MET A 110 -26.22 6.65 -8.29
C MET A 110 -26.02 8.15 -8.61
N GLN A 111 -25.56 8.41 -9.83
CA GLN A 111 -25.71 9.66 -10.58
C GLN A 111 -24.91 10.87 -10.06
N THR A 112 -23.72 11.05 -10.62
CA THR A 112 -23.45 12.26 -11.42
C THR A 112 -22.21 12.04 -12.26
N GLU A 113 -22.37 12.16 -13.58
CA GLU A 113 -21.27 12.35 -14.52
C GLU A 113 -20.51 13.62 -14.11
N THR A 114 -19.53 13.50 -13.23
CA THR A 114 -18.59 14.59 -13.01
C THR A 114 -17.63 14.56 -14.19
N GLU A 115 -17.77 15.55 -15.08
CA GLU A 115 -16.90 15.79 -16.22
C GLU A 115 -15.42 15.69 -15.78
N ARG A 116 -14.80 14.54 -16.07
CA ARG A 116 -13.36 14.39 -15.99
C ARG A 116 -12.76 15.40 -16.96
N ARG A 117 -12.05 16.42 -16.46
CA ARG A 117 -11.20 17.27 -17.31
C ARG A 117 -10.37 16.34 -18.21
N PRO A 118 -10.35 16.55 -19.54
CA PRO A 118 -9.60 15.67 -20.41
C PRO A 118 -8.13 15.74 -20.01
N GLN A 119 -7.62 14.65 -19.41
CA GLN A 119 -6.19 14.47 -19.27
C GLN A 119 -5.63 14.56 -20.69
N ARG A 120 -4.83 15.58 -20.95
CA ARG A 120 -4.15 15.75 -22.23
C ARG A 120 -3.40 14.44 -22.49
N ALA A 121 -3.84 13.67 -23.49
CA ALA A 121 -3.15 12.46 -23.88
C ALA A 121 -1.68 12.83 -24.09
N LYS A 122 -0.78 12.22 -23.32
CA LYS A 122 0.66 12.35 -23.54
C LYS A 122 0.92 11.78 -24.92
N GLN A 123 0.91 12.62 -25.95
CA GLN A 123 1.30 12.21 -27.29
C GLN A 123 2.78 11.92 -27.22
N PHE A 124 3.12 10.64 -27.10
CA PHE A 124 4.49 10.20 -27.25
C PHE A 124 5.01 10.67 -28.61
N PRO A 125 6.26 11.15 -28.68
CA PRO A 125 6.87 11.52 -29.96
C PRO A 125 6.69 10.38 -30.96
N SER A 126 6.26 10.71 -32.19
CA SER A 126 5.84 9.72 -33.19
C SER A 126 6.90 8.66 -33.50
N TYR A 127 8.18 9.00 -33.36
CA TYR A 127 9.31 8.11 -33.57
C TYR A 127 9.46 7.02 -32.49
N LEU A 128 8.87 7.19 -31.31
CA LEU A 128 8.91 6.20 -30.21
C LEU A 128 7.76 5.20 -30.25
N LYS A 129 6.73 5.43 -31.07
CA LYS A 129 5.53 4.57 -31.11
C LYS A 129 5.84 3.10 -31.39
N ASN A 130 6.88 2.82 -32.18
CA ASN A 130 7.26 1.46 -32.57
C ASN A 130 8.13 0.73 -31.54
N PHE A 131 8.56 1.42 -30.48
CA PHE A 131 9.39 0.86 -29.41
C PHE A 131 8.61 0.62 -28.11
N ILE A 132 7.32 0.98 -28.09
CA ILE A 132 6.43 0.72 -26.96
C ILE A 132 5.95 -0.72 -27.07
N VAL A 133 6.43 -1.57 -26.17
CA VAL A 133 5.90 -2.92 -25.97
C VAL A 133 4.77 -2.80 -24.94
N ASP A 134 3.53 -2.82 -25.41
CA ASP A 134 2.37 -2.91 -24.54
C ASP A 134 2.33 -4.31 -23.92
N TYR A 135 2.86 -4.44 -22.70
CA TYR A 135 2.66 -5.64 -21.89
C TYR A 135 1.30 -5.54 -21.20
N PRO A 136 0.36 -6.48 -21.42
CA PRO A 136 -0.87 -6.51 -20.67
C PRO A 136 -0.55 -6.96 -19.24
N VAL A 137 -0.18 -6.01 -18.39
CA VAL A 137 -0.31 -6.22 -16.95
C VAL A 137 -1.81 -6.29 -16.72
N GLN A 138 -2.35 -7.48 -16.48
CA GLN A 138 -3.64 -7.60 -15.80
C GLN A 138 -3.43 -6.99 -14.42
N LYS A 139 -3.62 -5.67 -14.31
CA LYS A 139 -3.78 -5.01 -13.03
C LYS A 139 -5.12 -5.48 -12.52
N GLU A 140 -5.14 -6.56 -11.74
CA GLU A 140 -6.22 -6.81 -10.81
C GLU A 140 -6.28 -5.57 -9.92
N LYS A 141 -7.21 -4.67 -10.24
CA LYS A 141 -7.57 -3.57 -9.35
C LYS A 141 -8.28 -4.21 -8.16
N PHE A 142 -7.94 -3.81 -6.95
CA PHE A 142 -8.72 -4.23 -5.80
C PHE A 142 -10.04 -3.46 -5.83
N GLN A 143 -11.04 -4.00 -6.53
CA GLN A 143 -12.36 -3.37 -6.65
C GLN A 143 -13.18 -3.53 -5.36
N ASN A 144 -12.74 -4.41 -4.47
CA ASN A 144 -13.42 -4.69 -3.22
C ASN A 144 -12.46 -5.31 -2.19
N ARG A 145 -12.92 -5.29 -0.93
CA ARG A 145 -12.23 -5.90 0.23
C ARG A 145 -11.86 -7.37 0.02
N GLY A 146 -12.68 -8.13 -0.71
CA GLY A 146 -12.46 -9.54 -0.97
C GLY A 146 -11.19 -9.78 -1.78
N ASP A 147 -10.94 -8.91 -2.76
CA ASP A 147 -9.75 -8.98 -3.63
C ASP A 147 -8.48 -8.63 -2.83
N PHE A 148 -8.54 -7.60 -1.99
CA PHE A 148 -7.43 -7.23 -1.09
C PHE A 148 -7.08 -8.34 -0.10
N ARG A 149 -8.11 -8.93 0.53
CA ARG A 149 -7.93 -10.04 1.48
C ARG A 149 -7.27 -11.24 0.80
N ARG A 150 -7.73 -11.63 -0.40
CA ARG A 150 -7.11 -12.73 -1.16
C ARG A 150 -5.65 -12.43 -1.43
N TYR A 151 -5.33 -11.25 -1.95
CA TYR A 151 -3.96 -10.90 -2.32
C TYR A 151 -3.00 -10.94 -1.13
N ILE A 152 -3.38 -10.37 0.03
CA ILE A 152 -2.54 -10.43 1.23
C ILE A 152 -2.35 -11.86 1.74
N ILE A 153 -3.43 -12.65 1.75
CA ILE A 153 -3.36 -14.05 2.20
C ILE A 153 -2.48 -14.89 1.26
N TYR A 154 -2.52 -14.64 -0.05
CA TYR A 154 -1.66 -15.36 -1.01
C TYR A 154 -0.16 -15.00 -0.89
N ILE A 155 0.18 -13.83 -0.35
CA ILE A 155 1.59 -13.45 -0.11
C ILE A 155 2.17 -14.18 1.10
N PHE A 156 1.35 -14.55 2.08
CA PHE A 156 1.77 -15.24 3.30
C PHE A 156 1.02 -16.58 3.46
N PRO A 157 1.53 -17.68 2.87
CA PRO A 157 0.97 -19.01 3.06
C PRO A 157 0.86 -19.41 4.55
#